data_AF-R6X357-F1
#
_entry.id   AF-R6X357-F1
#
_cell.length_a   1.000
_cell.length_b   1.000
_cell.length_c   1.000
_cell.angle_alpha   90.00
_cell.angle_beta   90.00
_cell.angle_gamma   90.00
#
_symmetry.space_group_name_H-M   'P 1'
#
loop_
_entity.id
_entity.type
_entity.pdbx_description
1 polymer ?
#
loop_
_entity_poly.entity_id
_entity_poly.type
_entity_poly.pdbx_seq_one_letter_code
_entity_poly.pdbx_strand_id
1 'polypeptide(L)'
;MEKEFVDYWNTHQKHLILNAPEGLRKEYFDSNRLDTPIDWICFLIPIAVGILLQTFMGIASTIVSMGITIVVVVLLYALMQMVKPYLSQKKSEAEAVERIKMYYYERYKKSHSLEKLEPWRD
;
A
#
# COMPACT_ATOMS: atom_id res chain seq x y z
N MET A 1 -6.73 -4.53 -23.96
CA MET A 1 -7.03 -3.09 -23.88
C MET A 1 -6.48 -2.41 -25.11
N GLU A 2 -7.28 -1.61 -25.79
CA GLU A 2 -6.87 -0.84 -26.98
C GLU A 2 -5.83 0.22 -26.61
N LYS A 3 -4.87 0.48 -27.51
CA LYS A 3 -3.74 1.40 -27.25
C LYS A 3 -4.23 2.81 -26.91
N GLU A 4 -5.26 3.30 -27.58
CA GLU A 4 -5.83 4.64 -27.33
C GLU A 4 -6.36 4.79 -25.90
N PHE A 5 -7.10 3.80 -25.40
CA PHE A 5 -7.58 3.80 -24.03
C PHE A 5 -6.44 3.75 -23.00
N VAL A 6 -5.39 2.96 -23.27
CA VAL A 6 -4.24 2.85 -22.36
C VAL A 6 -3.46 4.15 -22.28
N ASP A 7 -3.25 4.81 -23.41
CA ASP A 7 -2.56 6.10 -23.49
C ASP A 7 -3.37 7.21 -22.79
N TYR A 8 -4.68 7.20 -23.02
CA TYR A 8 -5.63 8.10 -22.35
C TYR A 8 -5.66 7.87 -20.83
N TRP A 9 -5.71 6.61 -20.39
CA TRP A 9 -5.67 6.22 -18.98
C TRP A 9 -4.38 6.72 -18.32
N ASN A 10 -3.22 6.48 -18.94
CA ASN A 10 -1.94 6.91 -18.37
C ASN A 10 -1.85 8.44 -18.22
N THR A 11 -2.48 9.18 -19.14
CA THR A 11 -2.51 10.65 -19.10
C THR A 11 -3.46 11.19 -18.03
N HIS A 12 -4.64 10.56 -17.85
CA HIS A 12 -5.73 11.10 -17.01
C HIS A 12 -6.06 10.27 -15.76
N GLN A 13 -5.22 9.29 -15.39
CA GLN A 13 -5.46 8.34 -14.31
C GLN A 13 -5.96 8.99 -13.02
N LYS A 14 -5.32 10.09 -12.58
CA LYS A 14 -5.68 10.78 -11.33
C LYS A 14 -7.11 11.32 -11.35
N HIS A 15 -7.50 11.96 -12.45
CA HIS A 15 -8.86 12.51 -12.60
C HIS A 15 -9.90 11.40 -12.72
N LEU A 16 -9.59 10.30 -13.39
CA LEU A 16 -10.48 9.15 -13.51
C LEU A 16 -10.69 8.43 -12.17
N ILE A 17 -9.66 8.27 -11.34
CA ILE A 17 -9.78 7.66 -10.01
C ILE A 17 -10.62 8.54 -9.06
N LEU A 18 -10.43 9.87 -9.10
CA LEU A 18 -11.17 10.80 -8.24
C LEU A 18 -12.66 10.93 -8.61
N ASN A 19 -12.95 10.81 -9.91
CA ASN A 19 -14.31 10.84 -10.45
C ASN A 19 -14.95 9.45 -10.58
N ALA A 20 -14.29 8.40 -10.07
CA ALA A 20 -14.84 7.06 -10.05
C ALA A 20 -16.09 7.00 -9.14
N PRO A 21 -17.04 6.08 -9.41
CA PRO A 21 -18.22 5.87 -8.57
C PRO A 21 -17.87 5.70 -7.10
N GLU A 22 -18.70 6.22 -6.19
CA GLU A 22 -18.39 6.26 -4.75
C GLU A 22 -17.95 4.92 -4.17
N GLY A 23 -18.53 3.80 -4.61
CA GLY A 23 -18.15 2.47 -4.14
C GLY A 23 -16.70 2.10 -4.47
N LEU A 24 -16.27 2.36 -5.71
CA LEU A 24 -14.90 2.09 -6.18
C LEU A 24 -13.90 3.09 -5.62
N ARG A 25 -14.31 4.35 -5.48
CA ARG A 25 -13.50 5.41 -4.89
C ARG A 25 -13.24 5.17 -3.40
N LYS A 26 -14.26 4.77 -2.64
CA LYS A 26 -14.11 4.38 -1.23
C LYS A 26 -13.18 3.17 -1.08
N GLU A 27 -13.31 2.18 -1.96
CA GLU A 27 -12.40 1.02 -1.97
C GLU A 27 -10.94 1.42 -2.25
N TYR A 28 -10.71 2.39 -3.15
CA TYR A 28 -9.39 2.97 -3.39
C TYR A 28 -8.86 3.74 -2.17
N PHE A 29 -9.64 4.62 -1.56
CA PHE A 29 -9.22 5.37 -0.37
C PHE A 29 -8.98 4.48 0.86
N ASP A 30 -9.80 3.44 1.06
CA ASP A 30 -9.62 2.45 2.13
C ASP A 30 -8.38 1.57 1.88
N SER A 31 -8.06 1.27 0.62
CA SER A 31 -6.80 0.60 0.27
C SER A 31 -5.58 1.46 0.61
N ASN A 32 -5.69 2.78 0.42
CA ASN A 32 -4.63 3.77 0.64
C ASN A 32 -4.54 4.30 2.09
N ARG A 33 -5.49 3.96 2.97
CA ARG A 33 -5.34 4.25 4.41
C ARG A 33 -4.22 3.40 5.00
N LEU A 34 -3.14 4.08 5.37
CA LEU A 34 -1.98 3.58 6.10
C LEU A 34 -2.25 3.35 7.61
N ASP A 35 -3.52 3.23 8.03
CA ASP A 35 -3.91 2.84 9.40
C ASP A 35 -4.06 1.31 9.54
N THR A 36 -3.25 0.53 8.82
CA THR A 36 -3.41 -0.93 8.84
C THR A 36 -2.92 -1.47 10.19
N PRO A 37 -3.68 -2.34 10.89
CA PRO A 37 -3.24 -2.97 12.15
C PRO A 37 -1.86 -3.64 12.03
N ILE A 38 -1.52 -4.11 10.83
CA ILE A 38 -0.23 -4.72 10.48
C ILE A 38 0.93 -3.73 10.64
N ASP A 39 0.72 -2.44 10.36
CA ASP A 39 1.76 -1.41 10.48
C ASP A 39 2.13 -1.18 11.93
N TRP A 40 1.13 -1.17 12.82
CA TRP A 40 1.31 -1.12 14.27
C TRP A 40 2.01 -2.37 14.80
N ILE A 41 1.63 -3.55 14.31
CA ILE A 41 2.24 -4.83 14.70
C ILE A 41 3.72 -4.89 14.25
N CYS A 42 4.02 -4.50 13.01
CA CYS A 42 5.38 -4.45 12.48
C CYS A 42 6.29 -3.45 13.22
N PHE A 43 5.72 -2.44 13.87
CA PHE A 43 6.47 -1.52 14.71
C PHE A 43 6.66 -2.02 16.14
N LEU A 44 5.65 -2.69 16.71
CA LEU A 44 5.68 -3.18 18.09
C LEU A 44 6.55 -4.42 18.29
N ILE A 45 6.58 -5.35 17.33
CA ILE A 45 7.34 -6.61 17.48
C ILE A 45 8.85 -6.35 17.64
N PRO A 46 9.53 -5.51 16.82
CA PRO A 46 10.96 -5.25 16.99
C PRO A 46 11.28 -4.65 18.36
N ILE A 47 10.42 -3.77 18.87
CA ILE A 47 10.58 -3.16 20.20
C ILE A 47 10.43 -4.22 21.30
N ALA A 48 9.40 -5.06 21.24
CA ALA A 48 9.19 -6.14 22.20
C ALA A 48 10.36 -7.14 22.22
N VAL A 49 10.88 -7.49 21.04
CA VAL A 49 12.07 -8.35 20.92
C VAL A 49 13.29 -7.68 21.52
N GLY A 50 13.48 -6.36 21.33
CA GLY A 50 14.57 -5.61 21.94
C GLY A 50 14.54 -5.65 23.47
N ILE A 51 13.36 -5.47 24.08
CA ILE A 51 13.17 -5.52 25.54
C ILE A 51 13.47 -6.92 26.09
N LEU A 52 12.98 -7.96 25.42
CA LEU A 52 13.24 -9.35 25.81
C LEU A 52 14.73 -9.68 25.70
N LEU A 53 15.36 -9.32 24.58
CA LEU A 53 16.78 -9.56 24.34
C LEU A 53 17.65 -8.89 25.41
N GLN A 54 17.29 -7.67 25.83
CA GLN A 54 18.00 -6.95 26.88
C GLN A 54 17.87 -7.63 28.25
N THR A 55 16.76 -8.33 28.51
CA THR A 55 16.56 -9.13 29.73
C THR A 55 17.39 -10.42 29.72
N PHE A 56 17.59 -11.02 28.54
CA PHE A 56 18.41 -12.24 28.38
C PHE A 56 19.93 -11.95 28.33
N MET A 57 20.37 -10.79 27.85
CA MET A 57 21.79 -10.42 27.74
C MET A 57 22.45 -10.00 29.07
N GLY A 58 21.92 -10.44 30.21
CA GLY A 58 22.22 -9.97 31.57
C GLY A 58 23.65 -10.13 32.12
N ILE A 59 24.70 -10.17 31.28
CA ILE A 59 26.07 -10.49 31.71
C ILE A 59 27.17 -9.73 30.92
N ALA A 60 26.85 -8.96 29.88
CA ALA A 60 27.83 -8.13 29.15
C ALA A 60 27.87 -6.68 29.68
N SER A 61 28.91 -5.91 29.35
CA SER A 61 28.93 -4.48 29.66
C SER A 61 27.71 -3.77 29.06
N THR A 62 27.04 -2.94 29.86
CA THR A 62 25.75 -2.32 29.51
C THR A 62 25.76 -1.64 28.14
N ILE A 63 26.87 -0.98 27.80
CA ILE A 63 27.06 -0.28 26.52
C ILE A 63 27.12 -1.25 25.33
N VAL A 64 27.82 -2.37 25.46
CA VAL A 64 27.94 -3.37 24.38
C VAL A 64 26.60 -4.07 24.16
N SER A 65 25.91 -4.42 25.26
CA SER A 65 24.57 -5.00 25.21
C SER A 65 23.57 -4.06 24.53
N MET A 66 23.56 -2.77 24.87
CA MET A 66 22.69 -1.79 24.19
C MET A 66 23.02 -1.64 22.70
N GLY A 67 24.31 -1.61 22.34
CA GLY A 67 24.73 -1.55 20.94
C GLY A 67 24.22 -2.75 20.13
N ILE A 68 24.36 -3.96 20.68
CA ILE A 68 23.86 -5.19 20.05
C ILE A 68 22.33 -5.16 19.91
N THR A 69 21.61 -4.76 20.97
CA THR A 69 20.14 -4.66 20.93
C THR A 69 19.67 -3.71 19.83
N ILE A 70 20.28 -2.52 19.71
CA ILE A 70 19.91 -1.54 18.68
C ILE A 70 20.12 -2.14 17.28
N VAL A 71 21.27 -2.77 17.04
CA VAL A 71 21.57 -3.39 15.74
C VAL A 71 20.55 -4.48 15.42
N VAL A 72 20.24 -5.35 16.37
CA VAL A 72 19.24 -6.43 16.18
C VAL A 72 17.86 -5.86 15.89
N VAL A 73 17.40 -4.86 16.65
CA VAL A 73 16.09 -4.23 16.46
C VAL A 73 15.99 -3.56 15.09
N VAL A 74 17.03 -2.86 14.66
CA VAL A 74 17.06 -2.19 13.33
C VAL A 74 17.02 -3.23 12.19
N LEU A 75 17.81 -4.30 12.28
CA LEU A 75 17.79 -5.37 11.29
C LEU A 75 16.43 -6.06 11.23
N LEU A 76 15.83 -6.34 12.38
CA LEU A 76 14.54 -7.01 12.49
C LEU A 76 13.41 -6.12 11.97
N TYR A 77 13.46 -4.81 12.24
CA TYR A 77 12.56 -3.83 11.63
C TYR A 77 12.70 -3.77 10.11
N ALA A 78 13.93 -3.75 9.58
CA ALA A 78 14.16 -3.74 8.14
C ALA A 78 13.59 -5.01 7.48
N LEU A 79 13.79 -6.18 8.08
CA LEU A 79 13.19 -7.44 7.62
C LEU A 79 11.66 -7.39 7.66
N MET A 80 11.06 -6.81 8.71
CA MET A 80 9.60 -6.63 8.75
C MET A 80 9.09 -5.70 7.67
N GLN A 81 9.79 -4.62 7.33
CA GLN A 81 9.41 -3.76 6.21
C GLN A 81 9.47 -4.51 4.86
N MET A 82 10.40 -5.45 4.71
CA MET A 82 10.47 -6.32 3.53
C MET A 82 9.37 -7.39 3.52
N VAL A 83 8.93 -7.86 4.68
CA VAL A 83 7.87 -8.87 4.82
C VAL A 83 6.46 -8.23 4.79
N LYS A 84 6.35 -6.95 5.14
CA LYS A 84 5.13 -6.14 5.08
C LYS A 84 4.35 -6.27 3.76
N PRO A 85 4.96 -6.20 2.57
CA PRO A 85 4.26 -6.44 1.30
C PRO A 85 3.73 -7.87 1.12
N TYR A 86 4.29 -8.85 1.82
CA TYR A 86 3.84 -10.25 1.76
C TYR A 86 2.75 -10.57 2.78
N LEU A 87 2.81 -9.98 3.98
CA LEU A 87 1.80 -10.16 5.04
C LEU A 87 0.58 -9.26 4.86
N SER A 88 0.78 -8.06 4.30
CA SER A 88 -0.33 -7.25 3.80
C SER A 88 -0.86 -7.88 2.51
N GLN A 89 -1.58 -8.99 2.62
CA GLN A 89 -2.59 -9.41 1.63
C GLN A 89 -3.73 -8.37 1.55
N LYS A 90 -3.43 -7.06 1.60
CA LYS A 90 -4.38 -6.06 1.17
C LYS A 90 -4.65 -6.35 -0.30
N LYS A 91 -5.92 -6.37 -0.70
CA LYS A 91 -6.31 -6.09 -2.08
C LYS A 91 -5.56 -4.83 -2.47
N SER A 92 -4.51 -5.00 -3.27
CA SER A 92 -3.47 -3.98 -3.43
C SER A 92 -4.12 -2.72 -3.99
N GLU A 93 -3.58 -1.54 -3.69
CA GLU A 93 -3.91 -0.32 -4.42
C GLU A 93 -3.91 -0.60 -5.94
N ALA A 94 -2.99 -1.46 -6.41
CA ALA A 94 -2.95 -1.94 -7.79
C ALA A 94 -4.21 -2.69 -8.23
N GLU A 95 -4.83 -3.50 -7.36
CA GLU A 95 -6.05 -4.26 -7.65
C GLU A 95 -7.30 -3.37 -7.63
N ALA A 96 -7.34 -2.37 -6.73
CA ALA A 96 -8.40 -1.35 -6.72
C ALA A 96 -8.31 -0.46 -7.97
N VAL A 97 -7.10 -0.03 -8.35
CA VAL A 97 -6.83 0.72 -9.58
C VAL A 97 -7.16 -0.12 -10.81
N GLU A 98 -6.84 -1.42 -10.81
CA GLU A 98 -7.19 -2.34 -11.89
C GLU A 98 -8.71 -2.50 -12.03
N ARG A 99 -9.45 -2.64 -10.92
CA ARG A 99 -10.93 -2.64 -10.95
C ARG A 99 -11.49 -1.34 -11.53
N ILE A 100 -10.96 -0.18 -11.14
CA ILE A 100 -11.36 1.12 -11.70
C ILE A 100 -11.03 1.17 -13.20
N LYS A 101 -9.84 0.71 -13.61
CA LYS A 101 -9.43 0.66 -15.00
C LYS A 101 -10.33 -0.24 -15.85
N MET A 102 -10.71 -1.41 -15.34
CA MET A 102 -11.67 -2.30 -16.01
C MET A 102 -13.06 -1.66 -16.14
N TYR A 103 -13.54 -0.97 -15.10
CA TYR A 103 -14.81 -0.24 -15.15
C TYR A 103 -14.84 0.81 -16.28
N TYR A 104 -13.80 1.63 -16.39
CA TYR A 104 -13.70 2.62 -17.47
C TYR A 104 -13.48 1.98 -18.85
N TYR A 105 -12.76 0.87 -18.92
CA TYR A 105 -12.58 0.13 -20.17
C TYR A 105 -13.87 -0.50 -20.69
N GLU A 106 -14.70 -1.07 -19.81
CA GLU A 106 -16.03 -1.58 -20.20
C GLU A 106 -16.96 -0.46 -20.67
N ARG A 107 -16.89 0.70 -20.02
CA ARG A 107 -17.66 1.88 -20.43
C ARG A 107 -17.21 2.38 -21.80
N TYR A 108 -15.91 2.47 -22.02
CA TYR A 108 -15.32 2.81 -23.31
C TYR A 108 -15.73 1.82 -24.41
N LYS A 109 -15.70 0.51 -24.15
CA LYS A 109 -16.14 -0.51 -25.13
C LYS A 109 -17.61 -0.32 -25.52
N LYS A 110 -18.48 0.04 -24.57
CA LYS A 110 -19.90 0.30 -24.80
C LYS A 110 -20.17 1.62 -25.52
N SER A 111 -19.34 2.65 -25.32
CA SER A 111 -19.55 3.99 -25.91
C SER A 111 -18.74 4.27 -27.17
N HIS A 112 -17.66 3.51 -27.43
CA HIS A 112 -16.67 3.73 -28.51
C HIS A 112 -16.17 5.19 -28.63
N SER A 113 -16.24 5.94 -27.54
CA SER A 113 -15.94 7.37 -27.50
C SER A 113 -15.26 7.70 -26.18
N LEU A 114 -14.07 8.31 -26.30
CA LEU A 114 -13.23 8.77 -25.19
C LEU A 114 -13.83 9.99 -24.49
N GLU A 115 -14.55 10.86 -25.21
CA GLU A 115 -15.16 12.08 -24.66
C GLU A 115 -16.22 11.78 -23.59
N LYS A 116 -16.90 10.64 -23.70
CA LYS A 116 -17.89 10.18 -22.70
C LYS A 116 -17.27 9.63 -21.41
N LEU A 117 -15.93 9.60 -21.32
CA LEU A 117 -15.18 9.20 -20.13
C LEU A 117 -14.69 10.42 -19.32
N GLU A 118 -14.97 11.64 -19.77
CA GLU A 118 -14.59 12.90 -19.12
C GLU A 118 -15.78 13.52 -18.36
N PRO A 119 -16.12 13.05 -17.15
CA PRO A 119 -17.21 13.62 -16.34
C PRO A 119 -16.94 15.07 -15.86
N TRP A 120 -15.84 15.69 -16.29
CA TRP A 120 -15.43 17.06 -15.97
C TRP A 120 -15.46 17.99 -17.19
N ARG A 121 -15.88 17.49 -18.37
CA ARG A 121 -15.96 18.27 -19.62
C ARG A 121 -17.41 18.62 -20.01
N ASP A 122 -18.34 18.50 -19.05
CA ASP A 122 -19.73 18.94 -19.12
C ASP A 122 -19.86 20.45 -18.84
#